data_AF-A0A949FZH1-F1
#
_entry.id   AF-A0A949FZH1-F1
#
_cell.length_a   1.000
_cell.length_b   1.000
_cell.length_c   1.000
_cell.angle_alpha   90.00
_cell.angle_beta   90.00
_cell.angle_gamma   90.00
#
_symmetry.space_group_name_H-M   'P 1'
#
loop_
_entity.id
_entity.type
_entity.pdbx_description
1 polymer ?
#
loop_
_entity_poly.entity_id
_entity_poly.type
_entity_poly.pdbx_seq_one_letter_code
_entity_poly.pdbx_strand_id
1 'polypeptide(L)'
;MADETPASTAKPSAVEVAKTASDYLRGDIAKELADAAPGFGKPSIHLLKNHGTYQQDDRETRKAVDGKKSERQISFMIRTCVPGGKLSAEQLLAAIDMGDELGNGTIRLTTRQSIQHHGVVKGDLKTFMQAVHDNHLTTLAACGDVERNIMCCPAPIHANPVRDEMQAKLDELAKHLAPRTRAYYEIWLTDPDTGEKTLAGGNAKEAAIEPASAVEDEPIYGRTYLPRKFKTAFALPEDNCTDVYANDLGFIVVHEGGKILGYNVLAGGGMGVTPSAAKTFPALAKRLGFVPPEDVLAIAEAIVKVQRDYGNRSDRKVARLKYTIHTMGLENFRARVEEYFGKKLAPCHPADVHGFDDHIGWHEQGEGKFFYGLNVENGRVHDAGEFRLKTALRRILREIKPGVRITAHQSLLFTDLAITDRERIAKILHDHGVKTSEEISTLRRWSMACVALPTCSLAVAESERVLPGLIDSLEPEVAKLGLAHDAFTVRMTGCPNACARPYNSDIGIVGRTLGKYTIFL
;
A
#
# COMPACT_ATOMS: atom_id res chain seq x y z
N MET A 1 28.43 -5.38 29.46
CA MET A 1 27.79 -4.31 30.25
C MET A 1 26.85 -3.59 29.31
N ALA A 2 25.54 -3.78 29.51
CA ALA A 2 24.51 -3.22 28.66
C ALA A 2 24.52 -1.70 28.82
N ASP A 3 24.79 -0.99 27.73
CA ASP A 3 24.62 0.46 27.70
C ASP A 3 23.10 0.71 27.60
N GLU A 4 22.47 0.92 28.75
CA GLU A 4 21.07 1.32 28.84
C GLU A 4 20.91 2.65 28.07
N THR A 5 20.32 2.57 26.89
CA THR A 5 19.89 3.76 26.18
C THR A 5 18.85 4.45 27.06
N PRO A 6 19.01 5.73 27.43
CA PRO A 6 18.08 6.38 28.35
C PRO A 6 16.70 6.36 27.71
N ALA A 7 15.74 5.70 28.37
CA ALA A 7 14.34 5.78 28.01
C ALA A 7 13.98 7.27 27.91
N SER A 8 13.63 7.72 26.70
CA SER A 8 13.28 9.10 26.45
C SER A 8 12.23 9.55 27.46
N THR A 9 12.58 10.51 28.32
CA THR A 9 11.68 11.14 29.31
C THR A 9 10.53 11.91 28.66
N ALA A 10 10.52 12.03 27.33
CA ALA A 10 9.48 12.69 26.58
C ALA A 10 8.17 11.89 26.59
N LYS A 11 7.07 12.58 26.92
CA LYS A 11 5.71 12.04 26.95
C LYS A 11 5.39 11.25 25.66
N PRO A 12 4.88 10.02 25.75
CA PRO A 12 4.50 9.23 24.58
C PRO A 12 3.33 9.86 23.83
N SER A 13 3.25 9.63 22.52
CA SER A 13 2.12 10.13 21.73
C SER A 13 0.80 9.46 22.13
N ALA A 14 -0.33 10.11 21.86
CA ALA A 14 -1.66 9.55 22.16
C ALA A 14 -1.91 8.17 21.51
N VAL A 15 -1.24 7.89 20.37
CA VAL A 15 -1.34 6.59 19.69
C VAL A 15 -0.59 5.51 20.46
N GLU A 16 0.56 5.84 21.05
CA GLU A 16 1.29 4.89 21.91
C GLU A 16 0.48 4.57 23.16
N VAL A 17 -0.14 5.58 23.78
CA VAL A 17 -1.04 5.37 24.93
C VAL A 17 -2.18 4.43 24.56
N ALA A 18 -2.82 4.64 23.40
CA ALA A 18 -3.88 3.77 22.90
C ALA A 18 -3.39 2.33 22.66
N LYS A 19 -2.21 2.14 22.04
CA LYS A 19 -1.64 0.80 21.80
C LYS A 19 -1.24 0.08 23.10
N THR A 20 -0.68 0.79 24.07
CA THR A 20 -0.31 0.19 25.37
C THR A 20 -1.53 -0.33 26.12
N ALA A 21 -2.65 0.41 26.05
CA ALA A 21 -3.90 0.09 26.72
C ALA A 21 -4.81 -0.87 25.94
N SER A 22 -4.47 -1.22 24.69
CA SER A 22 -5.40 -1.93 23.81
C SER A 22 -5.41 -3.44 23.96
N ASP A 23 -4.48 -4.03 24.72
CA ASP A 23 -4.29 -5.48 24.75
C ASP A 23 -4.16 -6.06 23.32
N TYR A 24 -3.01 -5.78 22.69
CA TYR A 24 -2.71 -6.25 21.33
C TYR A 24 -3.77 -5.86 20.28
N LEU A 25 -4.16 -4.58 20.29
CA LEU A 25 -5.06 -3.93 19.31
C LEU A 25 -6.56 -4.17 19.50
N ARG A 26 -7.02 -4.90 20.51
CA ARG A 26 -8.46 -5.05 20.80
C ARG A 26 -9.11 -3.72 21.19
N GLY A 27 -8.60 -3.12 22.26
CA GLY A 27 -9.16 -1.93 22.90
C GLY A 27 -10.66 -2.04 23.11
N ASP A 28 -11.37 -0.93 22.89
CA ASP A 28 -12.83 -0.88 22.96
C ASP A 28 -13.51 -1.19 21.61
N ILE A 29 -12.79 -1.67 20.59
CA ILE A 29 -13.35 -1.80 19.22
C ILE A 29 -14.60 -2.67 19.21
N ALA A 30 -14.58 -3.85 19.83
CA ALA A 30 -15.73 -4.76 19.83
C ALA A 30 -16.94 -4.17 20.56
N LYS A 31 -16.70 -3.47 21.68
CA LYS A 31 -17.74 -2.77 22.45
C LYS A 31 -18.33 -1.62 21.64
N GLU A 32 -17.48 -0.80 21.03
CA GLU A 32 -17.90 0.33 20.21
C GLU A 32 -18.63 -0.17 18.95
N LEU A 33 -18.22 -1.27 18.34
CA LEU A 33 -18.90 -1.85 17.18
C LEU A 33 -20.37 -2.20 17.46
N ALA A 34 -20.68 -2.62 18.69
CA ALA A 34 -22.04 -2.95 19.13
C ALA A 34 -22.89 -1.73 19.51
N ASP A 35 -22.30 -0.55 19.67
CA ASP A 35 -23.06 0.66 20.02
C ASP A 35 -23.69 1.35 18.79
N ALA A 36 -24.69 2.19 19.04
CA ALA A 36 -25.43 2.90 17.99
C ALA A 36 -24.72 4.15 17.43
N ALA A 37 -23.54 4.52 17.93
CA ALA A 37 -22.83 5.70 17.44
C ALA A 37 -22.33 5.47 16.00
N PRO A 38 -22.39 6.45 15.10
CA PRO A 38 -22.01 6.27 13.69
C PRO A 38 -20.50 6.04 13.48
N GLY A 39 -19.67 6.23 14.51
CA GLY A 39 -18.23 6.04 14.45
C GLY A 39 -17.64 5.64 15.80
N PHE A 40 -16.31 5.55 15.83
CA PHE A 40 -15.49 5.09 16.95
C PHE A 40 -14.86 6.25 17.71
N GLY A 41 -14.53 6.00 18.97
CA GLY A 41 -13.80 6.87 19.86
C GLY A 41 -12.35 7.09 19.40
N LYS A 42 -11.71 8.14 19.93
CA LYS A 42 -10.34 8.54 19.55
C LYS A 42 -9.29 7.42 19.71
N PRO A 43 -9.28 6.60 20.78
CA PRO A 43 -8.35 5.48 20.88
C PRO A 43 -8.61 4.43 19.79
N SER A 44 -9.87 4.02 19.63
CA SER A 44 -10.30 2.99 18.67
C SER A 44 -10.01 3.36 17.22
N ILE A 45 -10.21 4.63 16.79
CA ILE A 45 -9.82 5.06 15.42
C ILE A 45 -8.32 4.92 15.13
N HIS A 46 -7.47 4.89 16.16
CA HIS A 46 -6.04 4.64 15.98
C HIS A 46 -5.75 3.15 15.83
N LEU A 47 -6.40 2.31 16.64
CA LEU A 47 -6.26 0.86 16.63
C LEU A 47 -6.84 0.23 15.36
N LEU A 48 -8.02 0.68 14.92
CA LEU A 48 -8.69 0.28 13.67
C LEU A 48 -7.77 0.30 12.45
N LYS A 49 -6.79 1.21 12.42
CA LYS A 49 -5.82 1.29 11.33
C LYS A 49 -4.98 0.03 11.23
N ASN A 50 -4.65 -0.65 12.32
CA ASN A 50 -3.93 -1.93 12.24
C ASN A 50 -4.81 -3.07 11.70
N HIS A 51 -6.14 -2.95 11.81
CA HIS A 51 -7.14 -3.82 11.16
C HIS A 51 -7.51 -3.33 9.75
N GLY A 52 -6.68 -2.49 9.12
CA GLY A 52 -6.86 -2.09 7.73
C GLY A 52 -7.90 -1.00 7.47
N THR A 53 -8.54 -0.45 8.50
CA THR A 53 -9.65 0.51 8.33
C THR A 53 -9.36 1.92 8.86
N TYR A 54 -9.91 2.92 8.18
CA TYR A 54 -9.88 4.33 8.56
C TYR A 54 -11.30 4.86 8.65
N GLN A 55 -11.66 5.41 9.81
CA GLN A 55 -12.81 6.30 9.88
C GLN A 55 -12.52 7.58 9.07
N GLN A 56 -13.45 7.90 8.19
CA GLN A 56 -13.49 9.07 7.33
C GLN A 56 -14.83 9.78 7.49
N ASP A 57 -14.95 10.91 6.80
CA ASP A 57 -16.24 11.53 6.54
C ASP A 57 -16.22 12.17 5.16
N ASP A 58 -17.40 12.36 4.60
CA ASP A 58 -17.55 13.19 3.41
C ASP A 58 -17.36 14.66 3.80
N ARG A 59 -16.32 15.28 3.25
CA ARG A 59 -15.98 16.67 3.54
C ARG A 59 -16.75 17.67 2.68
N GLU A 60 -17.46 17.23 1.65
CA GLU A 60 -18.31 18.09 0.82
C GLU A 60 -19.66 18.36 1.48
N THR A 61 -20.19 17.37 2.18
CA THR A 61 -21.45 17.48 2.95
C THR A 61 -21.29 18.23 4.27
N ARG A 62 -20.04 18.62 4.64
CA ARG A 62 -19.76 19.44 5.82
C ARG A 62 -20.29 20.89 5.74
N LYS A 63 -20.84 21.32 4.61
CA LYS A 63 -21.41 22.67 4.48
C LYS A 63 -22.66 22.75 5.36
N ALA A 64 -22.76 23.80 6.18
CA ALA A 64 -23.97 24.05 6.96
C ALA A 64 -25.12 24.32 5.99
N VAL A 65 -26.21 23.56 6.15
CA VAL A 65 -27.49 23.84 5.48
C VAL A 65 -28.38 24.53 6.51
N ASP A 66 -28.86 25.73 6.17
CA ASP A 66 -29.92 26.43 6.90
C ASP A 66 -29.70 26.60 8.42
N GLY A 67 -28.50 27.02 8.84
CA GLY A 67 -28.22 27.33 10.25
C GLY A 67 -28.16 26.11 11.18
N LYS A 68 -28.36 24.89 10.67
CA LYS A 68 -28.12 23.64 11.43
C LYS A 68 -26.63 23.33 11.49
N LYS A 69 -26.18 22.76 12.61
CA LYS A 69 -24.81 22.25 12.74
C LYS A 69 -24.57 21.22 11.64
N SER A 70 -23.45 21.37 10.93
CA SER A 70 -22.98 20.34 9.98
C SER A 70 -22.90 19.00 10.69
N GLU A 71 -23.63 18.02 10.17
CA GLU A 71 -23.52 16.63 10.59
C GLU A 71 -22.44 15.95 9.74
N ARG A 72 -21.54 15.22 10.39
CA ARG A 72 -20.51 14.47 9.69
C ARG A 72 -21.10 13.15 9.23
N GLN A 73 -21.15 12.94 7.92
CA GLN A 73 -21.46 11.64 7.36
C GLN A 73 -20.24 10.72 7.52
N ILE A 74 -20.20 10.00 8.64
CA ILE A 74 -19.13 9.08 8.97
C ILE A 74 -19.22 7.85 8.07
N SER A 75 -18.10 7.47 7.50
CA SER A 75 -17.91 6.21 6.78
C SER A 75 -16.48 5.71 7.00
N PHE A 76 -16.16 4.56 6.42
CA PHE A 76 -14.89 3.91 6.59
C PHE A 76 -14.27 3.60 5.24
N MET A 77 -12.96 3.84 5.14
CA MET A 77 -12.15 3.24 4.10
C MET A 77 -11.48 2.00 4.63
N ILE A 78 -11.61 0.90 3.88
CA ILE A 78 -10.99 -0.37 4.17
C ILE A 78 -9.94 -0.63 3.09
N ARG A 79 -8.78 -1.14 3.49
CA ARG A 79 -7.69 -1.47 2.58
C ARG A 79 -7.28 -2.92 2.73
N THR A 80 -7.13 -3.61 1.60
CA THR A 80 -6.66 -5.00 1.54
C THR A 80 -5.14 -5.06 1.44
N CYS A 81 -4.51 -6.02 2.12
CA CYS A 81 -3.12 -6.40 1.92
C CYS A 81 -3.03 -7.39 0.76
N VAL A 82 -2.22 -7.10 -0.25
CA VAL A 82 -2.08 -7.88 -1.49
C VAL A 82 -0.59 -7.92 -1.86
N PRO A 83 0.22 -8.77 -1.20
CA PRO A 83 1.66 -8.83 -1.42
C PRO A 83 2.01 -8.97 -2.91
N GLY A 84 2.90 -8.10 -3.42
CA GLY A 84 3.27 -8.06 -4.84
C GLY A 84 2.12 -7.72 -5.81
N GLY A 85 0.96 -7.30 -5.31
CA GLY A 85 -0.22 -7.00 -6.11
C GLY A 85 -0.90 -8.22 -6.74
N LYS A 86 -0.58 -9.44 -6.31
CA LYS A 86 -1.08 -10.68 -6.92
C LYS A 86 -2.50 -11.02 -6.48
N LEU A 87 -3.41 -11.19 -7.44
CA LEU A 87 -4.80 -11.58 -7.23
C LEU A 87 -5.25 -12.61 -8.28
N SER A 88 -6.26 -13.41 -7.94
CA SER A 88 -7.04 -14.14 -8.95
C SER A 88 -8.13 -13.25 -9.56
N ALA A 89 -8.73 -13.71 -10.67
CA ALA A 89 -9.88 -13.04 -11.26
C ALA A 89 -11.06 -12.96 -10.27
N GLU A 90 -11.30 -14.04 -9.53
CA GLU A 90 -12.35 -14.15 -8.52
C GLU A 90 -12.13 -13.15 -7.38
N GLN A 91 -10.89 -12.99 -6.91
CA GLN A 91 -10.59 -12.04 -5.85
C GLN A 91 -10.80 -10.58 -6.28
N LEU A 92 -10.42 -10.21 -7.51
CA LEU A 92 -10.72 -8.86 -8.02
C LEU A 92 -12.22 -8.67 -8.25
N LEU A 93 -12.92 -9.69 -8.75
CA LEU A 93 -14.37 -9.64 -8.92
C LEU A 93 -15.08 -9.44 -7.57
N ALA A 94 -14.72 -10.21 -6.56
CA ALA A 94 -15.24 -10.07 -5.20
C ALA A 94 -14.92 -8.70 -4.60
N ALA A 95 -13.73 -8.14 -4.87
CA ALA A 95 -13.43 -6.77 -4.47
C ALA A 95 -14.38 -5.76 -5.13
N ILE A 96 -14.74 -5.94 -6.40
CA ILE A 96 -15.74 -5.09 -7.07
C ILE A 96 -17.12 -5.28 -6.44
N ASP A 97 -17.54 -6.53 -6.20
CA ASP A 97 -18.84 -6.87 -5.56
C ASP A 97 -18.98 -6.21 -4.18
N MET A 98 -17.97 -6.35 -3.31
CA MET A 98 -17.96 -5.68 -1.99
C MET A 98 -18.06 -4.15 -2.10
N GLY A 99 -17.49 -3.56 -3.16
CA GLY A 99 -17.63 -2.13 -3.42
C GLY A 99 -19.07 -1.73 -3.72
N ASP A 100 -19.79 -2.55 -4.50
CA ASP A 100 -21.18 -2.32 -4.90
C ASP A 100 -22.17 -2.56 -3.75
N GLU A 101 -21.95 -3.61 -2.96
CA GLU A 101 -22.89 -4.07 -1.93
C GLU A 101 -22.72 -3.34 -0.60
N LEU A 102 -21.46 -3.07 -0.20
CA LEU A 102 -21.13 -2.61 1.15
C LEU A 102 -20.37 -1.28 1.17
N GLY A 103 -19.96 -0.77 0.00
CA GLY A 103 -19.19 0.46 -0.15
C GLY A 103 -19.93 1.53 -0.95
N ASN A 104 -19.16 2.40 -1.61
CA ASN A 104 -19.70 3.47 -2.44
C ASN A 104 -19.81 3.12 -3.93
N GLY A 105 -19.82 1.84 -4.30
CA GLY A 105 -19.88 1.37 -5.68
C GLY A 105 -18.58 1.48 -6.47
N THR A 106 -17.45 1.74 -5.81
CA THR A 106 -16.14 1.87 -6.47
C THR A 106 -15.04 1.13 -5.72
N ILE A 107 -13.99 0.73 -6.44
CA ILE A 107 -12.72 0.33 -5.82
C ILE A 107 -11.59 1.24 -6.29
N ARG A 108 -10.53 1.31 -5.48
CA ARG A 108 -9.37 2.15 -5.72
C ARG A 108 -8.08 1.36 -5.62
N LEU A 109 -7.43 1.12 -6.76
CA LEU A 109 -6.10 0.55 -6.86
C LEU A 109 -5.07 1.56 -6.35
N THR A 110 -4.05 1.14 -5.61
CA THR A 110 -3.20 2.06 -4.86
C THR A 110 -1.75 2.08 -5.35
N THR A 111 -1.02 3.12 -4.96
CA THR A 111 0.44 3.25 -5.17
C THR A 111 1.28 2.19 -4.47
N ARG A 112 0.64 1.25 -3.75
CA ARG A 112 1.29 0.11 -3.11
C ARG A 112 0.67 -1.22 -3.48
N GLN A 113 0.19 -1.37 -4.72
CA GLN A 113 -0.29 -2.65 -5.25
C GLN A 113 -1.39 -3.28 -4.39
N SER A 114 -2.36 -2.47 -3.97
CA SER A 114 -3.40 -2.84 -3.00
C SER A 114 -4.72 -2.18 -3.40
N ILE A 115 -5.84 -2.62 -2.83
CA ILE A 115 -7.20 -2.12 -3.10
C ILE A 115 -7.71 -1.34 -1.88
N GLN A 116 -8.40 -0.23 -2.14
CA GLN A 116 -9.20 0.50 -1.16
C GLN A 116 -10.68 0.51 -1.55
N HIS A 117 -11.53 0.30 -0.55
CA HIS A 117 -12.97 0.49 -0.60
C HIS A 117 -13.31 1.68 0.27
N HIS A 118 -14.18 2.57 -0.22
CA HIS A 118 -14.61 3.76 0.52
C HIS A 118 -16.12 3.70 0.75
N GLY A 119 -16.59 4.44 1.76
CA GLY A 119 -18.02 4.63 1.99
C GLY A 119 -18.71 3.52 2.78
N VAL A 120 -17.96 2.55 3.31
CA VAL A 120 -18.53 1.50 4.17
C VAL A 120 -19.04 2.14 5.45
N VAL A 121 -20.28 1.89 5.87
CA VAL A 121 -20.83 2.41 7.12
C VAL A 121 -20.50 1.48 8.29
N LYS A 122 -20.56 1.98 9.53
CA LYS A 122 -20.19 1.20 10.72
C LYS A 122 -20.94 -0.13 10.82
N GLY A 123 -22.25 -0.12 10.54
CA GLY A 123 -23.10 -1.31 10.61
C GLY A 123 -22.63 -2.44 9.69
N ASP A 124 -22.02 -2.09 8.55
CA ASP A 124 -21.55 -3.06 7.56
C ASP A 124 -20.07 -3.41 7.70
N LEU A 125 -19.34 -2.79 8.64
CA LEU A 125 -17.90 -3.03 8.80
C LEU A 125 -17.58 -4.50 9.07
N LYS A 126 -18.35 -5.16 9.94
CA LYS A 126 -18.08 -6.56 10.28
C LYS A 126 -18.34 -7.46 9.08
N THR A 127 -19.50 -7.29 8.43
CA THR A 127 -19.86 -7.98 7.19
C THR A 127 -18.80 -7.81 6.12
N PHE A 128 -18.29 -6.59 5.95
CA PHE A 128 -17.22 -6.32 4.99
C PHE A 128 -15.93 -7.09 5.32
N MET A 129 -15.50 -7.09 6.59
CA MET A 129 -14.30 -7.81 7.01
C MET A 129 -14.44 -9.34 6.87
N GLN A 130 -15.64 -9.87 7.07
CA GLN A 130 -15.97 -11.28 6.82
C GLN A 130 -15.94 -11.59 5.32
N ALA A 131 -16.56 -10.76 4.47
CA ALA A 131 -16.53 -10.93 3.02
C ALA A 131 -15.09 -10.90 2.46
N VAL A 132 -14.21 -10.05 3.00
CA VAL A 132 -12.77 -10.06 2.68
C VAL A 132 -12.16 -11.43 2.98
N HIS A 133 -12.43 -11.97 4.16
CA HIS A 133 -11.89 -13.25 4.62
C HIS A 133 -12.39 -14.44 3.79
N ASP A 134 -13.69 -14.48 3.51
CA ASP A 134 -14.35 -15.53 2.73
C ASP A 134 -13.82 -15.60 1.29
N ASN A 135 -13.32 -14.48 0.77
CA ASN A 135 -12.66 -14.38 -0.53
C ASN A 135 -11.13 -14.54 -0.48
N HIS A 136 -10.60 -15.11 0.61
CA HIS A 136 -9.16 -15.36 0.81
C HIS A 136 -8.30 -14.10 0.71
N LEU A 137 -8.84 -12.96 1.16
CA LEU A 137 -8.12 -11.70 1.29
C LEU A 137 -7.94 -11.35 2.78
N THR A 138 -7.14 -10.32 3.07
CA THR A 138 -6.99 -9.80 4.43
C THR A 138 -6.79 -8.30 4.44
N THR A 139 -7.28 -7.62 5.47
CA THR A 139 -7.03 -6.18 5.71
C THR A 139 -6.05 -5.97 6.87
N LEU A 140 -5.70 -7.04 7.61
CA LEU A 140 -4.73 -7.00 8.69
C LEU A 140 -3.40 -6.42 8.19
N ALA A 141 -2.86 -5.46 8.93
CA ALA A 141 -1.63 -4.75 8.60
C ALA A 141 -1.60 -3.98 7.27
N ALA A 142 -2.71 -3.86 6.54
CA ALA A 142 -2.77 -2.99 5.35
C ALA A 142 -2.52 -1.50 5.72
N CYS A 143 -2.85 -1.15 6.96
CA CYS A 143 -2.79 0.19 7.53
C CYS A 143 -2.02 0.18 8.88
N GLY A 144 -2.18 1.18 9.74
CA GLY A 144 -1.56 1.13 11.08
C GLY A 144 -0.05 1.42 11.17
N ASP A 145 0.51 1.18 12.35
CA ASP A 145 1.94 1.30 12.69
C ASP A 145 2.63 -0.07 12.68
N VAL A 146 2.78 -0.62 11.48
CA VAL A 146 3.19 -2.00 11.18
C VAL A 146 3.77 -2.02 9.74
N GLU A 147 4.39 -3.12 9.33
CA GLU A 147 4.72 -3.38 7.91
C GLU A 147 3.47 -3.21 7.05
N ARG A 148 3.60 -2.46 5.95
CA ARG A 148 2.53 -2.28 4.96
C ARG A 148 2.68 -3.33 3.85
N ASN A 149 1.76 -3.29 2.89
CA ASN A 149 1.86 -4.13 1.69
C ASN A 149 3.27 -4.07 1.08
N ILE A 150 3.92 -5.23 0.97
CA ILE A 150 5.26 -5.37 0.38
C ILE A 150 5.10 -5.43 -1.14
N MET A 151 5.92 -4.66 -1.84
CA MET A 151 5.83 -4.50 -3.30
C MET A 151 6.95 -5.24 -4.02
N CYS A 152 6.66 -5.75 -5.21
CA CYS A 152 7.65 -6.19 -6.20
C CYS A 152 7.14 -5.84 -7.61
N CYS A 153 8.00 -6.00 -8.62
CA CYS A 153 7.56 -5.83 -10.00
C CYS A 153 6.35 -6.74 -10.30
N PRO A 154 5.26 -6.19 -10.89
CA PRO A 154 4.06 -6.97 -11.20
C PRO A 154 4.18 -7.79 -12.51
N ALA A 155 5.20 -7.54 -13.35
CA ALA A 155 5.33 -8.17 -14.66
C ALA A 155 5.51 -9.71 -14.52
N PRO A 156 4.63 -10.55 -15.10
CA PRO A 156 4.58 -11.97 -14.82
C PRO A 156 5.27 -12.76 -15.94
N ILE A 157 6.57 -12.55 -16.09
CA ILE A 157 7.39 -13.20 -17.12
C ILE A 157 7.63 -14.66 -16.74
N HIS A 158 7.20 -15.59 -17.58
CA HIS A 158 7.41 -17.04 -17.46
C HIS A 158 8.86 -17.41 -17.74
N ALA A 159 9.26 -18.59 -17.25
CA ALA A 159 10.63 -19.11 -17.35
C ALA A 159 11.70 -18.10 -16.89
N ASN A 160 11.35 -17.23 -15.93
CA ASN A 160 12.26 -16.24 -15.36
C ASN A 160 12.50 -16.55 -13.86
N PRO A 161 13.47 -17.43 -13.55
CA PRO A 161 13.73 -17.87 -12.18
C PRO A 161 14.04 -16.71 -11.22
N VAL A 162 14.64 -15.62 -11.70
CA VAL A 162 14.93 -14.43 -10.88
C VAL A 162 13.63 -13.76 -10.40
N ARG A 163 12.64 -13.59 -11.30
CA ARG A 163 11.35 -12.99 -10.94
C ARG A 163 10.53 -13.93 -10.05
N ASP A 164 10.55 -15.23 -10.33
CA ASP A 164 9.87 -16.25 -9.54
C ASP A 164 10.42 -16.31 -8.11
N GLU A 165 11.75 -16.35 -7.96
CA GLU A 165 12.40 -16.36 -6.65
C GLU A 165 12.20 -15.04 -5.89
N MET A 166 12.24 -13.89 -6.58
CA MET A 166 11.92 -12.60 -5.97
C MET A 166 10.49 -12.56 -5.43
N GLN A 167 9.50 -13.05 -6.19
CA GLN A 167 8.10 -13.12 -5.75
C GLN A 167 7.95 -14.09 -4.57
N ALA A 168 8.56 -15.28 -4.63
CA ALA A 168 8.52 -16.23 -3.53
C ALA A 168 9.15 -15.64 -2.25
N LYS A 169 10.28 -14.95 -2.38
CA LYS A 169 10.93 -14.27 -1.26
C LYS A 169 10.08 -13.15 -0.67
N LEU A 170 9.36 -12.40 -1.52
CA LEU A 170 8.39 -11.40 -1.07
C LEU A 170 7.27 -12.05 -0.27
N ASP A 171 6.72 -13.18 -0.73
CA ASP A 171 5.63 -13.89 -0.05
C ASP A 171 6.08 -14.43 1.31
N GLU A 172 7.29 -15.00 1.38
CA GLU A 172 7.94 -15.41 2.63
C GLU A 172 8.10 -14.22 3.59
N LEU A 173 8.61 -13.09 3.10
CA LEU A 173 8.83 -11.91 3.92
C LEU A 173 7.53 -11.30 4.41
N ALA A 174 6.50 -11.23 3.56
CA ALA A 174 5.18 -10.72 3.92
C ALA A 174 4.55 -11.57 5.02
N LYS A 175 4.68 -12.90 4.95
CA LYS A 175 4.25 -13.82 6.00
C LYS A 175 5.08 -13.65 7.28
N HIS A 176 6.39 -13.53 7.16
CA HIS A 176 7.30 -13.39 8.29
C HIS A 176 7.05 -12.11 9.10
N LEU A 177 6.79 -11.00 8.42
CA LEU A 177 6.51 -9.69 9.02
C LEU A 177 5.01 -9.47 9.31
N ALA A 178 4.14 -10.44 9.07
CA ALA A 178 2.73 -10.34 9.45
C ALA A 178 2.59 -10.31 10.98
N PRO A 179 1.69 -9.48 11.55
CA PRO A 179 1.34 -9.55 12.96
C PRO A 179 0.83 -10.94 13.34
N ARG A 180 1.16 -11.39 14.55
CA ARG A 180 0.69 -12.68 15.09
C ARG A 180 -0.52 -12.50 16.03
N THR A 181 -1.11 -11.31 16.03
CA THR A 181 -2.23 -10.97 16.90
C THR A 181 -3.51 -11.75 16.57
N ARG A 182 -4.23 -12.10 17.63
CA ARG A 182 -5.56 -12.72 17.55
C ARG A 182 -6.69 -11.70 17.46
N ALA A 183 -6.43 -10.44 17.78
CA ALA A 183 -7.45 -9.40 17.86
C ALA A 183 -8.27 -9.25 16.58
N TYR A 184 -7.63 -9.43 15.41
CA TYR A 184 -8.35 -9.37 14.13
C TYR A 184 -9.43 -10.44 14.02
N TYR A 185 -9.08 -11.70 14.29
CA TYR A 185 -10.01 -12.82 14.23
C TYR A 185 -11.10 -12.70 15.30
N GLU A 186 -10.72 -12.34 16.52
CA GLU A 186 -11.65 -12.24 17.63
C GLU A 186 -12.72 -11.16 17.42
N ILE A 187 -12.35 -10.01 16.85
CA ILE A 187 -13.27 -8.90 16.61
C ILE A 187 -14.12 -9.13 15.36
N TRP A 188 -13.50 -9.53 14.26
CA TRP A 188 -14.15 -9.48 12.94
C TRP A 188 -14.72 -10.82 12.48
N LEU A 189 -14.13 -11.94 12.93
CA LEU A 189 -14.40 -13.28 12.39
C LEU A 189 -15.02 -14.22 13.42
N THR A 190 -15.32 -13.73 14.62
CA THR A 190 -16.15 -14.45 15.58
C THR A 190 -17.62 -14.19 15.28
N ASP A 191 -18.41 -15.25 15.14
CA ASP A 191 -19.85 -15.14 15.04
C ASP A 191 -20.44 -14.63 16.38
N PRO A 192 -21.22 -13.54 16.38
CA PRO A 192 -21.70 -12.92 17.61
C PRO A 192 -22.82 -13.71 18.31
N ASP A 193 -23.56 -14.56 17.59
CA ASP A 193 -24.74 -15.27 18.11
C ASP A 193 -24.38 -16.66 18.65
N THR A 194 -23.41 -17.32 18.01
CA THR A 194 -22.96 -18.68 18.35
C THR A 194 -21.62 -18.69 19.10
N GLY A 195 -20.85 -17.60 19.01
CA GLY A 195 -19.48 -17.54 19.53
C GLY A 195 -18.47 -18.37 18.72
N GLU A 196 -18.88 -18.91 17.57
CA GLU A 196 -18.03 -19.73 16.71
C GLU A 196 -16.92 -18.89 16.08
N LYS A 197 -15.68 -19.40 16.09
CA LYS A 197 -14.49 -18.73 15.56
C LYS A 197 -14.09 -19.38 14.24
N THR A 198 -14.20 -18.66 13.12
CA THR A 198 -13.69 -19.14 11.82
C THR A 198 -12.24 -18.72 11.60
N LEU A 199 -11.40 -19.69 11.23
CA LEU A 199 -10.03 -19.47 10.76
C LEU A 199 -10.04 -19.50 9.22
N ALA A 200 -9.41 -18.53 8.54
CA ALA A 200 -9.09 -18.64 7.11
C ALA A 200 -7.60 -18.85 6.91
N GLY A 201 -7.34 -19.66 5.89
CA GLY A 201 -6.06 -20.24 5.55
C GLY A 201 -6.28 -21.74 5.49
N GLY A 202 -6.43 -22.29 4.29
CA GLY A 202 -6.68 -23.71 4.05
C GLY A 202 -5.71 -24.58 4.85
N ASN A 203 -6.22 -25.14 5.94
CA ASN A 203 -5.85 -26.37 6.66
C ASN A 203 -6.50 -26.26 8.05
N ALA A 204 -7.80 -26.59 8.11
CA ALA A 204 -8.62 -26.59 9.33
C ALA A 204 -8.21 -27.67 10.36
N LYS A 205 -6.94 -28.09 10.41
CA LYS A 205 -6.47 -29.13 11.33
C LYS A 205 -5.18 -28.85 12.10
N GLU A 206 -4.47 -27.73 11.91
CA GLU A 206 -3.17 -27.53 12.60
C GLU A 206 -2.93 -26.18 13.27
N ALA A 207 -3.82 -25.18 13.14
CA ALA A 207 -3.79 -24.03 14.04
C ALA A 207 -4.74 -24.29 15.20
N ALA A 208 -4.31 -25.12 16.15
CA ALA A 208 -4.92 -25.11 17.47
C ALA A 208 -4.91 -23.65 17.95
N ILE A 209 -6.08 -23.08 18.19
CA ILE A 209 -6.17 -21.86 18.98
C ILE A 209 -5.55 -22.26 20.31
N GLU A 210 -4.30 -21.85 20.57
CA GLU A 210 -3.75 -21.94 21.91
C GLU A 210 -4.79 -21.30 22.84
N PRO A 211 -5.10 -21.95 23.97
CA PRO A 211 -6.20 -21.54 24.82
C PRO A 211 -6.09 -20.04 25.11
N ALA A 212 -7.23 -19.35 25.27
CA ALA A 212 -7.27 -17.92 25.57
C ALA A 212 -6.49 -17.51 26.87
N SER A 213 -5.94 -18.50 27.59
CA SER A 213 -5.03 -18.36 28.73
C SER A 213 -3.55 -18.23 28.36
N ALA A 214 -3.14 -18.41 27.10
CA ALA A 214 -1.76 -18.14 26.67
C ALA A 214 -1.53 -16.63 26.59
N VAL A 215 -0.46 -16.13 27.20
CA VAL A 215 -0.05 -14.73 27.09
C VAL A 215 0.18 -14.43 25.62
N GLU A 216 -0.61 -13.54 25.02
CA GLU A 216 -0.39 -13.11 23.64
C GLU A 216 0.98 -12.43 23.55
N ASP A 217 1.80 -12.90 22.62
CA ASP A 217 3.11 -12.35 22.32
C ASP A 217 3.18 -11.92 20.86
N GLU A 218 3.72 -10.73 20.63
CA GLU A 218 4.02 -10.19 19.30
C GLU A 218 5.54 -10.16 19.15
N PRO A 219 6.19 -11.23 18.67
CA PRO A 219 7.64 -11.43 18.83
C PRO A 219 8.49 -10.42 18.04
N ILE A 220 7.94 -9.88 16.94
CA ILE A 220 8.61 -8.84 16.13
C ILE A 220 8.19 -7.46 16.62
N TYR A 221 6.90 -7.22 16.77
CA TYR A 221 6.33 -5.89 16.97
C TYR A 221 6.27 -5.45 18.43
N GLY A 222 6.21 -6.39 19.35
CA GLY A 222 5.94 -6.18 20.76
C GLY A 222 4.57 -5.56 21.01
N ARG A 223 4.25 -5.36 22.29
CA ARG A 223 2.96 -4.82 22.76
C ARG A 223 2.53 -3.52 22.07
N THR A 224 3.47 -2.65 21.73
CA THR A 224 3.18 -1.32 21.18
C THR A 224 3.44 -1.21 19.69
N TYR A 225 3.76 -2.29 18.99
CA TYR A 225 4.06 -2.28 17.56
C TYR A 225 5.15 -1.24 17.19
N LEU A 226 5.21 -0.82 15.92
CA LEU A 226 6.19 0.18 15.48
C LEU A 226 5.78 1.60 15.90
N PRO A 227 6.73 2.55 15.93
CA PRO A 227 6.41 3.98 16.13
C PRO A 227 5.57 4.57 15.00
N ARG A 228 5.68 4.02 13.79
CA ARG A 228 4.94 4.44 12.60
C ARG A 228 4.89 3.31 11.56
N LYS A 229 4.11 3.51 10.50
CA LYS A 229 4.09 2.64 9.30
C LYS A 229 5.51 2.33 8.82
N PHE A 230 5.75 1.10 8.39
CA PHE A 230 6.97 0.66 7.73
C PHE A 230 6.62 0.12 6.34
N LYS A 231 7.48 0.36 5.35
CA LYS A 231 7.21 0.04 3.96
C LYS A 231 8.41 -0.68 3.36
N THR A 232 8.14 -1.83 2.76
CA THR A 232 9.15 -2.60 2.02
C THR A 232 8.86 -2.66 0.52
N ALA A 233 9.90 -2.71 -0.30
CA ALA A 233 9.79 -2.99 -1.73
C ALA A 233 11.02 -3.77 -2.26
N PHE A 234 10.79 -4.60 -3.26
CA PHE A 234 11.80 -5.23 -4.09
C PHE A 234 11.87 -4.53 -5.45
N ALA A 235 13.05 -4.46 -6.03
CA ALA A 235 13.27 -4.02 -7.40
C ALA A 235 14.34 -4.88 -8.09
N LEU A 236 14.26 -4.92 -9.41
CA LEU A 236 15.33 -5.45 -10.26
C LEU A 236 16.21 -4.27 -10.71
N PRO A 237 17.51 -4.49 -10.98
CA PRO A 237 18.37 -3.47 -11.57
C PRO A 237 17.75 -2.86 -12.84
N GLU A 238 17.22 -3.71 -13.70
CA GLU A 238 16.59 -3.33 -14.96
C GLU A 238 15.17 -2.75 -14.80
N ASP A 239 14.59 -2.74 -13.60
CA ASP A 239 13.21 -2.30 -13.39
C ASP A 239 12.90 -1.82 -11.97
N ASN A 240 12.78 -0.49 -11.82
CA ASN A 240 12.39 0.21 -10.60
C ASN A 240 10.90 0.62 -10.56
N CYS A 241 10.00 -0.11 -11.22
CA CYS A 241 8.56 0.17 -11.22
C CYS A 241 7.94 0.31 -9.81
N THR A 242 8.57 -0.26 -8.78
CA THR A 242 8.15 -0.19 -7.37
C THR A 242 8.63 1.06 -6.62
N ASP A 243 9.49 1.87 -7.23
CA ASP A 243 10.07 3.07 -6.62
C ASP A 243 10.83 2.71 -5.31
N VAL A 244 11.80 1.79 -5.42
CA VAL A 244 12.42 1.09 -4.27
C VAL A 244 13.02 2.06 -3.24
N TYR A 245 13.64 3.14 -3.70
CA TYR A 245 14.25 4.17 -2.86
C TYR A 245 13.24 5.00 -2.04
N ALA A 246 11.94 4.95 -2.36
CA ALA A 246 10.91 5.64 -1.59
C ALA A 246 10.42 4.87 -0.34
N ASN A 247 11.00 3.69 -0.05
CA ASN A 247 10.55 2.75 0.99
C ASN A 247 11.45 2.78 2.23
N ASP A 248 10.90 2.40 3.39
CA ASP A 248 11.70 2.29 4.63
C ASP A 248 12.77 1.20 4.47
N LEU A 249 12.42 0.07 3.85
CA LEU A 249 13.31 -1.01 3.45
C LEU A 249 13.20 -1.26 1.94
N GLY A 250 14.34 -1.40 1.28
CA GLY A 250 14.41 -1.75 -0.13
C GLY A 250 15.35 -2.92 -0.35
N PHE A 251 15.00 -3.80 -1.29
CA PHE A 251 15.88 -4.86 -1.77
C PHE A 251 16.07 -4.70 -3.27
N ILE A 252 17.28 -4.40 -3.71
CA ILE A 252 17.66 -4.48 -5.12
C ILE A 252 18.24 -5.88 -5.35
N VAL A 253 17.56 -6.68 -6.16
CA VAL A 253 18.02 -8.02 -6.53
C VAL A 253 19.35 -7.92 -7.26
N VAL A 254 20.33 -8.72 -6.86
CA VAL A 254 21.59 -8.89 -7.57
C VAL A 254 21.56 -10.27 -8.20
N HIS A 255 21.59 -10.32 -9.53
CA HIS A 255 21.48 -11.58 -10.27
C HIS A 255 22.47 -11.64 -11.42
N GLU A 256 22.90 -12.86 -11.77
CA GLU A 256 23.76 -13.15 -12.90
C GLU A 256 23.39 -14.53 -13.49
N GLY A 257 23.32 -14.64 -14.82
CA GLY A 257 23.02 -15.92 -15.49
C GLY A 257 21.69 -16.57 -15.06
N GLY A 258 20.68 -15.75 -14.69
CA GLY A 258 19.38 -16.23 -14.22
C GLY A 258 19.36 -16.73 -12.78
N LYS A 259 20.38 -16.41 -11.96
CA LYS A 259 20.44 -16.79 -10.55
C LYS A 259 20.55 -15.56 -9.66
N ILE A 260 19.80 -15.53 -8.56
CA ILE A 260 19.96 -14.50 -7.54
C ILE A 260 21.23 -14.80 -6.74
N LEU A 261 22.19 -13.86 -6.76
CA LEU A 261 23.39 -13.89 -5.92
C LEU A 261 23.11 -13.34 -4.52
N GLY A 262 22.15 -12.44 -4.40
CA GLY A 262 21.71 -11.83 -3.16
C GLY A 262 21.03 -10.48 -3.41
N TYR A 263 21.05 -9.62 -2.40
CA TYR A 263 20.30 -8.37 -2.40
C TYR A 263 21.13 -7.23 -1.81
N ASN A 264 21.16 -6.11 -2.53
CA ASN A 264 21.55 -4.84 -1.94
C ASN A 264 20.40 -4.34 -1.06
N VAL A 265 20.68 -4.13 0.22
CA VAL A 265 19.72 -3.66 1.22
C VAL A 265 19.76 -2.14 1.27
N LEU A 266 18.59 -1.51 1.12
CA LEU A 266 18.39 -0.07 1.26
C LEU A 266 17.57 0.21 2.53
N ALA A 267 17.87 1.31 3.23
CA ALA A 267 17.13 1.72 4.41
C ALA A 267 16.87 3.23 4.46
N GLY A 268 15.69 3.65 4.92
CA GLY A 268 15.42 5.04 5.29
C GLY A 268 14.75 5.92 4.23
N GLY A 269 14.04 5.35 3.26
CA GLY A 269 13.22 6.12 2.33
C GLY A 269 11.89 6.58 2.94
N GLY A 270 11.35 7.69 2.43
CA GLY A 270 10.00 8.11 2.76
C GLY A 270 9.66 9.54 2.36
N MET A 271 8.49 9.70 1.75
CA MET A 271 8.09 10.97 1.10
C MET A 271 7.45 12.00 2.04
N GLY A 272 6.82 11.61 3.16
CA GLY A 272 5.96 12.54 3.92
C GLY A 272 6.71 13.73 4.53
N VAL A 273 6.14 14.94 4.36
CA VAL A 273 6.64 16.22 4.86
C VAL A 273 5.53 16.94 5.64
N THR A 274 5.90 17.78 6.59
CA THR A 274 5.03 18.78 7.22
C THR A 274 5.64 20.15 6.97
N PRO A 275 5.12 20.98 6.04
CA PRO A 275 5.78 22.22 5.62
C PRO A 275 6.06 23.21 6.75
N SER A 276 5.20 23.24 7.77
CA SER A 276 5.38 24.08 8.95
C SER A 276 6.41 23.55 9.96
N ALA A 277 7.01 22.38 9.72
CA ALA A 277 8.00 21.77 10.60
C ALA A 277 9.29 21.49 9.81
N ALA A 278 10.26 22.41 9.92
CA ALA A 278 11.55 22.37 9.21
C ALA A 278 12.33 21.06 9.42
N LYS A 279 12.12 20.39 10.55
CA LYS A 279 12.70 19.07 10.86
C LYS A 279 12.12 17.90 10.04
N THR A 280 11.18 18.15 9.14
CA THR A 280 10.56 17.13 8.29
C THR A 280 10.93 17.34 6.83
N PHE A 281 11.35 16.28 6.15
CA PHE A 281 11.89 16.32 4.79
C PHE A 281 11.61 15.01 4.06
N PRO A 282 11.42 14.98 2.73
CA PRO A 282 11.41 13.73 1.99
C PRO A 282 12.83 13.13 1.96
N ALA A 283 12.94 11.81 1.91
CA ALA A 283 14.24 11.14 1.84
C ALA A 283 14.17 9.94 0.90
N LEU A 284 15.25 9.73 0.14
CA LEU A 284 15.55 8.47 -0.53
C LEU A 284 16.28 7.54 0.44
N ALA A 285 16.00 6.24 0.34
CA ALA A 285 16.70 5.21 1.09
C ALA A 285 18.21 5.23 0.78
N LYS A 286 19.02 4.81 1.76
CA LYS A 286 20.47 4.71 1.64
C LYS A 286 20.88 3.25 1.58
N ARG A 287 21.89 2.95 0.77
CA ARG A 287 22.53 1.63 0.70
C ARG A 287 23.14 1.29 2.06
N LEU A 288 22.72 0.16 2.63
CA LEU A 288 23.12 -0.29 3.96
C LEU A 288 24.16 -1.42 3.90
N GLY A 289 24.00 -2.34 2.96
CA GLY A 289 24.89 -3.48 2.78
C GLY A 289 24.36 -4.48 1.76
N PHE A 290 25.00 -5.64 1.67
CA PHE A 290 24.57 -6.77 0.86
C PHE A 290 24.28 -7.97 1.75
N VAL A 291 23.26 -8.75 1.38
CA VAL A 291 22.93 -10.02 2.02
C VAL A 291 22.65 -11.11 0.97
N PRO A 292 23.03 -12.38 1.23
CA PRO A 292 22.60 -13.51 0.40
C PRO A 292 21.11 -13.84 0.59
N PRO A 293 20.49 -14.66 -0.28
CA PRO A 293 19.05 -14.92 -0.26
C PRO A 293 18.47 -15.50 1.04
N GLU A 294 19.24 -16.33 1.74
CA GLU A 294 18.88 -16.94 3.02
C GLU A 294 18.71 -15.91 4.15
N ASP A 295 19.30 -14.72 4.00
CA ASP A 295 19.37 -13.71 5.06
C ASP A 295 18.29 -12.62 4.97
N VAL A 296 17.53 -12.57 3.88
CA VAL A 296 16.55 -11.50 3.61
C VAL A 296 15.56 -11.31 4.75
N LEU A 297 15.04 -12.41 5.30
CA LEU A 297 14.07 -12.37 6.41
C LEU A 297 14.72 -11.83 7.68
N ALA A 298 15.90 -12.36 8.03
CA ALA A 298 16.63 -11.99 9.24
C ALA A 298 17.08 -10.52 9.23
N ILE A 299 17.58 -10.01 8.08
CA ILE A 299 17.97 -8.60 7.98
C ILE A 299 16.76 -7.67 8.03
N ALA A 300 15.64 -8.07 7.41
CA ALA A 300 14.41 -7.28 7.47
C ALA A 300 13.89 -7.20 8.91
N GLU A 301 13.85 -8.32 9.62
CA GLU A 301 13.46 -8.37 11.04
C GLU A 301 14.38 -7.49 11.90
N ALA A 302 15.70 -7.56 11.69
CA ALA A 302 16.67 -6.74 12.39
C ALA A 302 16.40 -5.24 12.19
N ILE A 303 16.20 -4.79 10.94
CA ILE A 303 15.88 -3.39 10.63
C ILE A 303 14.55 -2.97 11.25
N VAL A 304 13.52 -3.82 11.20
CA VAL A 304 12.21 -3.58 11.81
C VAL A 304 12.34 -3.44 13.33
N LYS A 305 13.13 -4.31 13.98
CA LYS A 305 13.39 -4.25 15.43
C LYS A 305 14.22 -3.02 15.83
N VAL A 306 15.22 -2.63 15.05
CA VAL A 306 15.93 -1.36 15.28
C VAL A 306 14.96 -0.17 15.16
N GLN A 307 14.08 -0.15 14.16
CA GLN A 307 13.07 0.90 14.06
C GLN A 307 12.06 0.86 15.22
N ARG A 308 11.69 -0.32 15.71
CA ARG A 308 10.81 -0.51 16.87
C ARG A 308 11.43 0.09 18.13
N ASP A 309 12.72 -0.17 18.35
CA ASP A 309 13.39 0.12 19.61
C ASP A 309 13.94 1.55 19.67
N TYR A 310 14.40 2.09 18.53
CA TYR A 310 15.06 3.41 18.47
C TYR A 310 14.23 4.51 17.79
N GLY A 311 13.12 4.16 17.13
CA GLY A 311 12.29 5.16 16.45
C GLY A 311 11.48 6.05 17.42
N ASN A 312 11.32 7.33 17.07
CA ASN A 312 10.66 8.31 17.94
C ASN A 312 9.18 7.98 18.18
N ARG A 313 8.77 7.84 19.45
CA ARG A 313 7.40 7.50 19.88
C ARG A 313 6.60 8.68 20.46
N SER A 314 7.24 9.84 20.62
CA SER A 314 6.64 11.05 21.19
C SER A 314 6.09 11.97 20.09
N ASP A 315 6.89 12.27 19.07
CA ASP A 315 6.50 13.08 17.91
C ASP A 315 6.37 12.23 16.64
N ARG A 316 5.12 11.93 16.29
CA ARG A 316 4.77 11.13 15.11
C ARG A 316 5.20 11.75 13.78
N LYS A 317 5.51 13.05 13.72
CA LYS A 317 6.03 13.71 12.51
C LYS A 317 7.44 13.25 12.15
N VAL A 318 8.20 12.80 13.16
CA VAL A 318 9.59 12.32 13.04
C VAL A 318 9.76 10.86 13.46
N ALA A 319 8.67 10.07 13.43
CA ALA A 319 8.64 8.67 13.89
C ALA A 319 8.97 7.62 12.81
N ARG A 320 9.31 8.04 11.58
CA ARG A 320 9.65 7.13 10.47
C ARG A 320 11.14 6.82 10.45
N LEU A 321 11.51 5.66 9.89
CA LEU A 321 12.88 5.17 9.83
C LEU A 321 13.88 6.18 9.27
N LYS A 322 13.49 6.96 8.25
CA LYS A 322 14.33 8.03 7.70
C LYS A 322 14.85 9.02 8.76
N TYR A 323 14.06 9.31 9.79
CA TYR A 323 14.45 10.22 10.87
C TYR A 323 15.27 9.52 11.94
N THR A 324 15.00 8.24 12.21
CA THR A 324 15.84 7.40 13.06
C THR A 324 17.26 7.35 12.49
N ILE A 325 17.41 7.07 11.20
CA ILE A 325 18.71 7.07 10.49
C ILE A 325 19.34 8.47 10.49
N HIS A 326 18.56 9.52 10.19
CA HIS A 326 19.07 10.90 10.21
C HIS A 326 19.60 11.31 11.58
N THR A 327 18.95 10.88 12.66
CA THR A 327 19.33 11.22 14.05
C THR A 327 20.53 10.40 14.52
N MET A 328 20.57 9.10 14.20
CA MET A 328 21.65 8.21 14.62
C MET A 328 22.92 8.39 13.77
N GLY A 329 22.76 8.76 12.50
CA GLY A 329 23.77 8.59 11.46
C GLY A 329 23.74 7.17 10.89
N LEU A 330 24.07 7.03 9.60
CA LEU A 330 23.96 5.76 8.87
C LEU A 330 24.86 4.66 9.46
N GLU A 331 26.10 4.99 9.84
CA GLU A 331 27.06 4.02 10.40
C GLU A 331 26.60 3.47 11.75
N ASN A 332 26.11 4.33 12.65
CA ASN A 332 25.58 3.89 13.94
C ASN A 332 24.30 3.07 13.76
N PHE A 333 23.43 3.48 12.83
CA PHE A 333 22.25 2.69 12.48
C PHE A 333 22.65 1.31 11.95
N ARG A 334 23.62 1.23 11.04
CA ARG A 334 24.16 -0.03 10.52
C ARG A 334 24.71 -0.91 11.64
N ALA A 335 25.49 -0.35 12.57
CA ALA A 335 26.02 -1.11 13.71
C ALA A 335 24.91 -1.73 14.56
N ARG A 336 23.82 -0.99 14.82
CA ARG A 336 22.65 -1.53 15.54
C ARG A 336 21.93 -2.60 14.74
N VAL A 337 21.79 -2.42 13.43
CA VAL A 337 21.21 -3.47 12.57
C VAL A 337 22.06 -4.74 12.65
N GLU A 338 23.39 -4.64 12.58
CA GLU A 338 24.30 -5.79 12.71
C GLU A 338 24.21 -6.48 14.08
N GLU A 339 23.99 -5.73 15.16
CA GLU A 339 23.73 -6.30 16.51
C GLU A 339 22.46 -7.16 16.53
N TYR A 340 21.36 -6.68 15.95
CA TYR A 340 20.09 -7.43 15.90
C TYR A 340 20.14 -8.56 14.86
N PHE A 341 20.89 -8.37 13.79
CA PHE A 341 21.08 -9.36 12.71
C PHE A 341 22.04 -10.49 13.13
N GLY A 342 22.91 -10.25 14.11
CA GLY A 342 23.87 -11.23 14.63
C GLY A 342 25.12 -11.41 13.78
N LYS A 343 25.30 -10.63 12.70
CA LYS A 343 26.50 -10.64 11.86
C LYS A 343 26.75 -9.30 11.17
N LYS A 344 27.97 -9.13 10.66
CA LYS A 344 28.37 -7.97 9.88
C LYS A 344 27.75 -7.99 8.49
N LEU A 345 27.30 -6.82 8.03
CA LEU A 345 26.81 -6.65 6.68
C LEU A 345 27.99 -6.57 5.71
N ALA A 346 27.91 -7.32 4.61
CA ALA A 346 28.86 -7.18 3.52
C ALA A 346 28.71 -5.81 2.84
N PRO A 347 29.77 -5.26 2.23
CA PRO A 347 29.65 -4.10 1.35
C PRO A 347 28.62 -4.36 0.25
N CYS A 348 27.90 -3.31 -0.19
CA CYS A 348 26.98 -3.43 -1.30
C CYS A 348 27.67 -3.91 -2.58
N HIS A 349 26.99 -4.76 -3.34
CA HIS A 349 27.33 -5.03 -4.73
C HIS A 349 27.13 -3.75 -5.58
N PRO A 350 27.92 -3.51 -6.65
CA PRO A 350 27.79 -2.29 -7.47
C PRO A 350 26.47 -2.14 -8.22
N ALA A 351 25.70 -3.23 -8.40
CA ALA A 351 24.41 -3.19 -9.09
C ALA A 351 23.45 -2.16 -8.45
N ASP A 352 22.80 -1.35 -9.31
CA ASP A 352 21.74 -0.41 -8.97
C ASP A 352 20.61 -0.50 -9.99
N VAL A 353 19.49 0.14 -9.64
CA VAL A 353 18.43 0.39 -10.60
C VAL A 353 18.92 1.34 -11.70
N HIS A 354 18.65 0.96 -12.94
CA HIS A 354 18.98 1.73 -14.15
C HIS A 354 17.85 1.69 -15.18
N GLY A 355 16.84 0.83 -14.99
CA GLY A 355 15.64 0.79 -15.81
C GLY A 355 14.36 1.01 -15.00
N PHE A 356 13.28 1.29 -15.72
CA PHE A 356 11.94 1.49 -15.19
C PHE A 356 10.92 1.21 -16.29
N ASP A 357 9.82 0.52 -15.97
CA ASP A 357 8.72 0.26 -16.90
C ASP A 357 7.35 0.44 -16.18
N ASP A 358 6.33 0.94 -16.88
CA ASP A 358 4.96 1.06 -16.35
C ASP A 358 4.13 -0.23 -16.54
N HIS A 359 4.63 -1.14 -17.39
CA HIS A 359 4.06 -2.41 -17.81
C HIS A 359 2.70 -2.31 -18.50
N ILE A 360 2.39 -1.15 -19.09
CA ILE A 360 1.10 -0.88 -19.72
C ILE A 360 1.13 -1.25 -21.22
N GLY A 361 0.04 -1.84 -21.71
CA GLY A 361 -0.09 -2.37 -23.08
C GLY A 361 0.10 -3.90 -23.16
N TRP A 362 0.20 -4.43 -24.37
CA TRP A 362 0.42 -5.86 -24.64
C TRP A 362 1.90 -6.25 -24.60
N HIS A 363 2.20 -7.31 -23.84
CA HIS A 363 3.55 -7.82 -23.65
C HIS A 363 3.57 -9.35 -23.69
N GLU A 364 4.68 -9.92 -24.16
CA GLU A 364 4.92 -11.36 -24.04
C GLU A 364 5.26 -11.72 -22.59
N GLN A 365 4.68 -12.82 -22.09
CA GLN A 365 5.11 -13.45 -20.85
C GLN A 365 6.15 -14.53 -21.10
N GLY A 366 6.23 -15.09 -22.30
CA GLY A 366 6.94 -16.33 -22.59
C GLY A 366 5.96 -17.50 -22.79
N GLU A 367 6.47 -18.62 -23.31
CA GLU A 367 5.69 -19.85 -23.51
C GLU A 367 4.37 -19.67 -24.30
N GLY A 368 4.33 -18.69 -25.22
CA GLY A 368 3.15 -18.38 -26.02
C GLY A 368 2.03 -17.64 -25.26
N LYS A 369 2.30 -17.18 -24.03
CA LYS A 369 1.40 -16.41 -23.19
C LYS A 369 1.73 -14.92 -23.21
N PHE A 370 0.71 -14.12 -22.93
CA PHE A 370 0.78 -12.66 -22.96
C PHE A 370 0.17 -12.07 -21.69
N PHE A 371 0.65 -10.88 -21.32
CA PHE A 371 -0.04 -10.05 -20.35
C PHE A 371 -0.45 -8.71 -20.98
N TYR A 372 -1.56 -8.16 -20.50
CA TYR A 372 -2.05 -6.85 -20.91
C TYR A 372 -2.14 -5.93 -19.70
N GLY A 373 -1.36 -4.87 -19.71
CA GLY A 373 -1.46 -3.79 -18.73
C GLY A 373 -2.55 -2.80 -19.13
N LEU A 374 -3.65 -2.77 -18.38
CA LEU A 374 -4.71 -1.80 -18.52
C LEU A 374 -4.41 -0.56 -17.68
N ASN A 375 -4.23 0.58 -18.34
CA ASN A 375 -4.15 1.87 -17.66
C ASN A 375 -5.48 2.17 -16.94
N VAL A 376 -5.43 2.33 -15.63
CA VAL A 376 -6.57 2.79 -14.84
C VAL A 376 -6.23 4.17 -14.30
N GLU A 377 -6.85 5.21 -14.86
CA GLU A 377 -6.55 6.59 -14.47
C GLU A 377 -6.82 6.78 -12.98
N ASN A 378 -5.76 7.16 -12.25
CA ASN A 378 -5.74 7.27 -10.80
C ASN A 378 -6.19 6.00 -10.07
N GLY A 379 -6.16 4.82 -10.70
CA GLY A 379 -6.62 3.57 -10.10
C GLY A 379 -8.09 3.54 -9.68
N ARG A 380 -8.95 4.46 -10.16
CA ARG A 380 -10.37 4.50 -9.80
C ARG A 380 -11.19 3.62 -10.74
N VAL A 381 -11.71 2.52 -10.22
CA VAL A 381 -12.62 1.63 -10.95
C VAL A 381 -14.06 2.02 -10.61
N HIS A 382 -14.78 2.51 -11.61
CA HIS A 382 -16.17 2.95 -11.51
C HIS A 382 -16.84 2.93 -12.88
N ASP A 383 -18.17 3.10 -12.88
CA ASP A 383 -18.94 3.42 -14.07
C ASP A 383 -19.50 4.85 -13.92
N ALA A 384 -19.49 5.63 -15.00
CA ALA A 384 -20.02 6.98 -15.08
C ALA A 384 -20.50 7.29 -16.51
N GLY A 385 -21.82 7.33 -16.72
CA GLY A 385 -22.41 7.52 -18.05
C GLY A 385 -21.95 6.43 -19.03
N GLU A 386 -21.42 6.85 -20.18
CA GLU A 386 -20.89 5.94 -21.21
C GLU A 386 -19.58 5.25 -20.80
N PHE A 387 -18.80 5.83 -19.88
CA PHE A 387 -17.58 5.21 -19.38
C PHE A 387 -17.92 4.14 -18.33
N ARG A 388 -17.77 2.86 -18.69
CA ARG A 388 -18.22 1.73 -17.85
C ARG A 388 -17.10 0.74 -17.54
N LEU A 389 -16.00 1.23 -16.97
CA LEU A 389 -14.82 0.41 -16.63
C LEU A 389 -15.15 -0.72 -15.65
N LYS A 390 -15.90 -0.46 -14.59
CA LYS A 390 -16.27 -1.51 -13.62
C LYS A 390 -17.06 -2.63 -14.32
N THR A 391 -18.02 -2.28 -15.17
CA THR A 391 -18.78 -3.27 -15.97
C THR A 391 -17.86 -4.06 -16.92
N ALA A 392 -16.96 -3.39 -17.65
CA ALA A 392 -16.00 -4.05 -18.54
C ALA A 392 -15.08 -5.03 -17.80
N LEU A 393 -14.55 -4.62 -16.64
CA LEU A 393 -13.72 -5.48 -15.80
C LEU A 393 -14.47 -6.73 -15.35
N ARG A 394 -15.72 -6.61 -14.88
CA ARG A 394 -16.54 -7.77 -14.52
C ARG A 394 -16.67 -8.76 -15.68
N ARG A 395 -16.88 -8.25 -16.89
CA ARG A 395 -16.99 -9.07 -18.09
C ARG A 395 -15.67 -9.79 -18.38
N ILE A 396 -14.55 -9.09 -18.42
CA ILE A 396 -13.21 -9.68 -18.61
C ILE A 396 -12.92 -10.77 -17.56
N LEU A 397 -13.17 -10.47 -16.28
CA LEU A 397 -12.88 -11.38 -15.18
C LEU A 397 -13.73 -12.66 -15.22
N ARG A 398 -14.99 -12.56 -15.66
CA ARG A 398 -15.90 -13.73 -15.76
C ARG A 398 -15.66 -14.56 -17.03
N GLU A 399 -15.37 -13.89 -18.14
CA GLU A 399 -15.32 -14.49 -19.46
C GLU A 399 -13.94 -15.01 -19.87
N ILE A 400 -12.88 -14.30 -19.46
CA ILE A 400 -11.49 -14.61 -19.80
C ILE A 400 -10.78 -15.24 -18.60
N LYS A 401 -11.15 -14.84 -17.38
CA LYS A 401 -10.57 -15.34 -16.10
C LYS A 401 -9.04 -15.25 -16.06
N PRO A 402 -8.44 -14.09 -16.40
CA PRO A 402 -6.99 -13.94 -16.35
C PRO A 402 -6.48 -13.93 -14.91
N GLY A 403 -5.19 -14.20 -14.71
CA GLY A 403 -4.55 -13.77 -13.47
C GLY A 403 -4.51 -12.23 -13.41
N VAL A 404 -4.40 -11.67 -12.20
CA VAL A 404 -4.46 -10.22 -11.99
C VAL A 404 -3.25 -9.74 -11.19
N ARG A 405 -2.63 -8.64 -11.64
CA ARG A 405 -1.58 -7.94 -10.90
C ARG A 405 -1.91 -6.46 -10.77
N ILE A 406 -1.79 -5.90 -9.57
CA ILE A 406 -1.90 -4.44 -9.36
C ILE A 406 -0.50 -3.83 -9.45
N THR A 407 -0.35 -2.75 -10.22
CA THR A 407 0.93 -2.04 -10.36
C THR A 407 1.12 -0.97 -9.27
N ALA A 408 2.37 -0.58 -9.00
CA ALA A 408 2.65 0.57 -8.12
C ALA A 408 2.28 1.93 -8.76
N HIS A 409 1.84 1.88 -10.03
CA HIS A 409 1.25 2.96 -10.83
C HIS A 409 -0.28 2.93 -10.86
N GLN A 410 -0.91 2.25 -9.90
CA GLN A 410 -2.37 2.24 -9.71
C GLN A 410 -3.15 1.60 -10.87
N SER A 411 -2.49 0.78 -11.70
CA SER A 411 -3.10 0.12 -12.85
C SER A 411 -3.19 -1.40 -12.66
N LEU A 412 -3.77 -2.11 -13.63
CA LEU A 412 -3.94 -3.57 -13.60
C LEU A 412 -3.15 -4.23 -14.72
N LEU A 413 -2.62 -5.42 -14.46
CA LEU A 413 -2.20 -6.37 -15.49
C LEU A 413 -3.16 -7.56 -15.48
N PHE A 414 -3.65 -7.95 -16.66
CA PHE A 414 -4.25 -9.26 -16.89
C PHE A 414 -3.17 -10.20 -17.41
N THR A 415 -3.03 -11.36 -16.78
CA THR A 415 -1.93 -12.30 -17.03
C THR A 415 -2.44 -13.61 -17.63
N ASP A 416 -1.52 -14.35 -18.23
CA ASP A 416 -1.70 -15.71 -18.76
C ASP A 416 -2.68 -15.78 -19.94
N LEU A 417 -2.78 -14.66 -20.67
CA LEU A 417 -3.66 -14.47 -21.83
C LEU A 417 -3.13 -15.24 -23.05
N ALA A 418 -4.07 -15.70 -23.87
CA ALA A 418 -3.76 -16.11 -25.23
C ALA A 418 -3.71 -14.88 -26.15
N ILE A 419 -2.98 -14.97 -27.26
CA ILE A 419 -2.96 -13.89 -28.26
C ILE A 419 -4.37 -13.54 -28.79
N THR A 420 -5.27 -14.53 -28.83
CA THR A 420 -6.67 -14.37 -29.25
C THR A 420 -7.50 -13.55 -28.26
N ASP A 421 -7.06 -13.41 -27.01
CA ASP A 421 -7.76 -12.56 -26.02
C ASP A 421 -7.59 -11.06 -26.34
N ARG A 422 -6.63 -10.70 -27.19
CA ARG A 422 -6.34 -9.31 -27.54
C ARG A 422 -7.53 -8.56 -28.10
N GLU A 423 -8.11 -9.10 -29.17
CA GLU A 423 -9.28 -8.49 -29.81
C GLU A 423 -10.51 -8.56 -28.89
N ARG A 424 -10.64 -9.63 -28.10
CA ARG A 424 -11.74 -9.79 -27.16
C ARG A 424 -11.71 -8.75 -26.05
N ILE A 425 -10.55 -8.50 -25.43
CA ILE A 425 -10.37 -7.47 -24.41
C ILE A 425 -10.62 -6.09 -25.00
N ALA A 426 -10.00 -5.78 -26.15
CA ALA A 426 -10.20 -4.50 -26.81
C ALA A 426 -11.69 -4.24 -27.11
N LYS A 427 -12.39 -5.24 -27.65
CA LYS A 427 -13.82 -5.17 -27.89
C LYS A 427 -14.62 -4.96 -26.61
N ILE A 428 -14.33 -5.70 -25.53
CA ILE A 428 -15.04 -5.51 -24.25
C ILE A 428 -14.84 -4.09 -23.73
N LEU A 429 -13.62 -3.54 -23.80
CA LEU A 429 -13.34 -2.17 -23.35
C LEU A 429 -14.12 -1.15 -24.19
N HIS A 430 -14.04 -1.25 -25.52
CA HIS A 430 -14.73 -0.33 -26.44
C HIS A 430 -16.26 -0.40 -26.33
N ASP A 431 -16.84 -1.60 -26.20
CA ASP A 431 -18.28 -1.82 -25.98
C ASP A 431 -18.80 -1.12 -24.72
N HIS A 432 -17.90 -0.71 -23.81
CA HIS A 432 -18.20 -0.08 -22.52
C HIS A 432 -17.60 1.34 -22.41
N GLY A 433 -17.26 1.98 -23.53
CA GLY A 433 -16.74 3.34 -23.54
C GLY A 433 -15.37 3.50 -22.88
N VAL A 434 -14.60 2.41 -22.76
CA VAL A 434 -13.25 2.40 -22.19
C VAL A 434 -12.23 2.31 -23.32
N LYS A 435 -11.24 3.20 -23.31
CA LYS A 435 -10.10 3.15 -24.22
C LYS A 435 -9.17 1.99 -23.87
N THR A 436 -8.56 1.37 -24.87
CA THR A 436 -7.39 0.51 -24.69
C THR A 436 -6.19 1.34 -24.25
N SER A 437 -5.20 0.69 -23.65
CA SER A 437 -3.99 1.35 -23.15
C SER A 437 -3.17 2.00 -24.27
N GLU A 438 -3.24 1.48 -25.48
CA GLU A 438 -2.61 2.01 -26.69
C GLU A 438 -3.24 3.34 -27.16
N GLU A 439 -4.48 3.61 -26.76
CA GLU A 439 -5.20 4.86 -27.06
C GLU A 439 -5.01 5.93 -25.97
N ILE A 440 -4.22 5.62 -24.94
CA ILE A 440 -3.87 6.55 -23.86
C ILE A 440 -2.50 7.18 -24.13
N SER A 441 -2.41 8.50 -23.97
CA SER A 441 -1.14 9.22 -24.12
C SER A 441 -0.09 8.73 -23.12
N THR A 442 1.19 8.82 -23.51
CA THR A 442 2.30 8.51 -22.60
C THR A 442 2.23 9.37 -21.34
N LEU A 443 1.99 10.68 -21.48
CA LEU A 443 1.84 11.59 -20.34
C LEU A 443 0.82 11.09 -19.31
N ARG A 444 -0.35 10.64 -19.77
CA ARG A 444 -1.42 10.18 -18.88
C ARG A 444 -1.09 8.87 -18.19
N ARG A 445 -0.50 7.90 -18.92
CA ARG A 445 -0.01 6.62 -18.36
C ARG A 445 1.00 6.84 -17.22
N TRP A 446 1.83 7.86 -17.34
CA TRP A 446 2.87 8.20 -16.38
C TRP A 446 2.43 9.23 -15.32
N SER A 447 1.12 9.51 -15.26
CA SER A 447 0.52 10.39 -14.28
C SER A 447 -0.13 9.61 -13.12
N MET A 448 -0.08 10.15 -11.90
CA MET A 448 -0.76 9.58 -10.74
C MET A 448 -1.23 10.64 -9.77
N ALA A 449 -2.43 10.49 -9.25
CA ALA A 449 -2.92 11.24 -8.10
C ALA A 449 -3.21 10.37 -6.89
N CYS A 450 -3.22 11.00 -5.71
CA CYS A 450 -3.81 10.41 -4.51
C CYS A 450 -5.30 10.75 -4.40
N VAL A 451 -6.04 10.01 -3.57
CA VAL A 451 -7.48 10.25 -3.35
C VAL A 451 -7.79 11.70 -2.99
N ALA A 452 -7.08 12.28 -2.02
CA ALA A 452 -7.35 13.62 -1.50
C ALA A 452 -8.83 13.83 -1.10
N LEU A 453 -9.45 14.93 -1.52
CA LEU A 453 -10.86 15.19 -1.25
C LEU A 453 -11.76 14.21 -2.05
N PRO A 454 -12.95 13.86 -1.53
CA PRO A 454 -13.57 14.40 -0.32
C PRO A 454 -13.24 13.62 0.95
N THR A 455 -12.74 12.38 0.86
CA THR A 455 -12.67 11.48 2.02
C THR A 455 -11.37 11.56 2.83
N CYS A 456 -10.27 12.05 2.26
CA CYS A 456 -9.01 12.16 2.99
C CYS A 456 -9.09 13.30 4.02
N SER A 457 -9.01 12.96 5.31
CA SER A 457 -9.02 13.92 6.41
C SER A 457 -7.80 14.86 6.45
N LEU A 458 -6.74 14.55 5.70
CA LEU A 458 -5.50 15.34 5.63
C LEU A 458 -5.39 16.21 4.38
N ALA A 459 -6.31 16.06 3.41
CA ALA A 459 -6.24 16.82 2.17
C ALA A 459 -6.48 18.32 2.42
N VAL A 460 -5.65 19.15 1.81
CA VAL A 460 -5.80 20.62 1.81
C VAL A 460 -6.16 21.15 0.42
N ALA A 461 -6.04 20.32 -0.62
CA ALA A 461 -6.43 20.60 -2.00
C ALA A 461 -6.95 19.31 -2.68
N GLU A 462 -7.48 19.46 -3.89
CA GLU A 462 -7.84 18.35 -4.76
C GLU A 462 -6.62 17.57 -5.26
N SER A 463 -6.86 16.40 -5.84
CA SER A 463 -5.84 15.60 -6.50
C SER A 463 -6.49 14.72 -7.55
N GLU A 464 -7.01 13.54 -7.18
CA GLU A 464 -7.62 12.57 -8.11
C GLU A 464 -8.70 13.16 -9.02
N ARG A 465 -9.55 14.05 -8.51
CA ARG A 465 -10.65 14.64 -9.27
C ARG A 465 -10.25 15.77 -10.22
N VAL A 466 -9.03 16.29 -10.09
CA VAL A 466 -8.53 17.44 -10.88
C VAL A 466 -7.42 17.01 -11.83
N LEU A 467 -6.64 15.98 -11.50
CA LEU A 467 -5.53 15.53 -12.35
C LEU A 467 -5.97 15.22 -13.79
N PRO A 468 -7.09 14.53 -14.08
CA PRO A 468 -7.49 14.23 -15.46
C PRO A 468 -7.60 15.48 -16.34
N GLY A 469 -8.31 16.52 -15.88
CA GLY A 469 -8.45 17.78 -16.61
C GLY A 469 -7.16 18.59 -16.71
N LEU A 470 -6.25 18.45 -15.74
CA LEU A 470 -4.90 19.00 -15.85
C LEU A 470 -4.10 18.30 -16.96
N ILE A 471 -4.15 16.97 -17.02
CA ILE A 471 -3.49 16.19 -18.07
C ILE A 471 -4.08 16.54 -19.44
N ASP A 472 -5.41 16.66 -19.57
CA ASP A 472 -6.07 17.10 -20.81
C ASP A 472 -5.50 18.44 -21.31
N SER A 473 -5.16 19.34 -20.39
CA SER A 473 -4.60 20.66 -20.73
C SER A 473 -3.12 20.61 -21.08
N LEU A 474 -2.37 19.62 -20.58
CA LEU A 474 -0.94 19.45 -20.82
C LEU A 474 -0.64 18.68 -22.11
N GLU A 475 -1.47 17.70 -22.48
CA GLU A 475 -1.27 16.86 -23.67
C GLU A 475 -1.04 17.66 -24.96
N PRO A 476 -1.82 18.72 -25.29
CA PRO A 476 -1.58 19.53 -26.49
C PRO A 476 -0.25 20.29 -26.44
N GLU A 477 0.15 20.79 -25.27
CA GLU A 477 1.40 21.54 -25.12
C GLU A 477 2.62 20.62 -25.24
N VAL A 478 2.55 19.44 -24.62
CA VAL A 478 3.57 18.39 -24.75
C VAL A 478 3.71 17.93 -26.21
N ALA A 479 2.59 17.80 -26.93
CA ALA A 479 2.60 17.47 -28.34
C ALA A 479 3.26 18.57 -29.20
N LYS A 480 2.98 19.86 -28.94
CA LYS A 480 3.64 20.99 -29.64
C LYS A 480 5.16 21.01 -29.43
N LEU A 481 5.63 20.50 -28.30
CA LEU A 481 7.06 20.37 -27.99
C LEU A 481 7.70 19.13 -28.62
N GLY A 482 6.93 18.27 -29.29
CA GLY A 482 7.42 17.00 -29.86
C GLY A 482 7.69 15.91 -28.82
N LEU A 483 7.18 16.06 -27.59
CA LEU A 483 7.45 15.17 -26.46
C LEU A 483 6.29 14.18 -26.18
N ALA A 484 5.37 13.99 -27.14
CA ALA A 484 4.16 13.19 -26.93
C ALA A 484 4.42 11.71 -26.61
N HIS A 485 5.59 11.20 -27.01
CA HIS A 485 6.03 9.82 -26.78
C HIS A 485 7.03 9.68 -25.64
N ASP A 486 7.49 10.79 -25.07
CA ASP A 486 8.49 10.79 -24.00
C ASP A 486 7.84 10.36 -22.67
N ALA A 487 8.55 9.51 -21.94
CA ALA A 487 8.13 9.08 -20.62
C ALA A 487 8.67 10.06 -19.56
N PHE A 488 7.77 10.87 -19.00
CA PHE A 488 8.03 11.64 -17.79
C PHE A 488 6.84 11.60 -16.85
N THR A 489 7.13 11.66 -15.56
CA THR A 489 6.17 11.43 -14.49
C THR A 489 5.52 12.72 -14.01
N VAL A 490 4.18 12.73 -13.96
CA VAL A 490 3.39 13.81 -13.34
C VAL A 490 2.65 13.26 -12.13
N ARG A 491 3.08 13.64 -10.92
CA ARG A 491 2.52 13.08 -9.68
C ARG A 491 1.86 14.16 -8.84
N MET A 492 0.56 14.03 -8.60
CA MET A 492 -0.25 15.01 -7.87
C MET A 492 -0.70 14.49 -6.51
N THR A 493 -0.64 15.35 -5.49
CA THR A 493 -1.16 15.04 -4.15
C THR A 493 -1.88 16.22 -3.53
N GLY A 494 -2.97 15.95 -2.82
CA GLY A 494 -3.77 16.99 -2.16
C GLY A 494 -3.16 17.51 -0.85
N CYS A 495 -2.03 16.94 -0.39
CA CYS A 495 -1.29 17.44 0.77
C CYS A 495 0.17 16.91 0.80
N PRO A 496 1.04 17.51 1.65
CA PRO A 496 2.47 17.16 1.77
C PRO A 496 2.79 15.76 2.34
N ASN A 497 1.78 14.95 2.67
CA ASN A 497 1.99 13.54 3.02
C ASN A 497 2.46 12.69 1.81
N ALA A 498 2.29 13.21 0.58
CA ALA A 498 2.92 12.70 -0.61
C ALA A 498 2.55 11.24 -0.96
N CYS A 499 1.26 10.89 -0.83
CA CYS A 499 0.75 9.54 -1.08
C CYS A 499 0.97 9.03 -2.52
N ALA A 500 1.04 9.94 -3.50
CA ALA A 500 1.35 9.63 -4.90
C ALA A 500 2.84 9.82 -5.23
N ARG A 501 3.74 9.92 -4.24
CA ARG A 501 5.21 10.04 -4.43
C ARG A 501 5.68 11.24 -5.31
N PRO A 502 5.14 12.46 -5.12
CA PRO A 502 5.47 13.65 -5.93
C PRO A 502 6.90 14.19 -5.78
N TYR A 503 7.65 13.78 -4.78
CA TYR A 503 9.04 14.25 -4.57
C TYR A 503 10.08 13.39 -5.28
N ASN A 504 9.63 12.34 -5.98
CA ASN A 504 10.47 11.46 -6.79
C ASN A 504 9.85 11.32 -8.20
N SER A 505 9.45 12.46 -8.77
CA SER A 505 8.90 12.58 -10.12
C SER A 505 9.48 13.79 -10.82
N ASP A 506 9.44 13.77 -12.15
CA ASP A 506 9.86 14.89 -13.01
C ASP A 506 8.99 16.13 -12.77
N ILE A 507 7.69 15.94 -12.54
CA ILE A 507 6.77 17.03 -12.17
C ILE A 507 5.92 16.61 -10.96
N GLY A 508 6.28 17.12 -9.79
CA GLY A 508 5.57 16.92 -8.54
C GLY A 508 4.60 18.06 -8.24
N ILE A 509 3.32 17.77 -8.01
CA ILE A 509 2.29 18.76 -7.67
C ILE A 509 1.74 18.48 -6.28
N VAL A 510 1.98 19.40 -5.33
CA VAL A 510 1.64 19.19 -3.91
C VAL A 510 0.71 20.28 -3.41
N GLY A 511 -0.49 19.89 -2.95
CA GLY A 511 -1.50 20.76 -2.40
C GLY A 511 -1.00 21.54 -1.19
N ARG A 512 -1.20 22.87 -1.22
CA ARG A 512 -0.87 23.81 -0.14
C ARG A 512 -2.13 24.34 0.54
N THR A 513 -3.15 24.65 -0.25
CA THR A 513 -4.51 25.01 0.19
C THR A 513 -5.46 24.80 -0.99
N LEU A 514 -6.76 25.01 -0.81
CA LEU A 514 -7.76 24.76 -1.85
C LEU A 514 -7.42 25.58 -3.12
N GLY A 515 -7.25 24.89 -4.24
CA GLY A 515 -6.88 25.48 -5.53
C GLY A 515 -5.43 25.97 -5.65
N LYS A 516 -4.57 25.78 -4.64
CA LYS A 516 -3.15 26.19 -4.70
C LYS A 516 -2.20 25.02 -4.46
N TYR A 517 -1.22 24.89 -5.34
CA TYR A 517 -0.24 23.83 -5.35
C TYR A 517 1.19 24.40 -5.34
N THR A 518 2.11 23.61 -4.81
CA THR A 518 3.56 23.81 -4.98
C THR A 518 4.03 22.82 -6.04
N ILE A 519 4.78 23.30 -7.02
CA ILE A 519 5.38 22.49 -8.07
C ILE A 519 6.82 22.15 -7.65
N PHE A 520 7.18 20.89 -7.82
CA PHE A 520 8.53 20.34 -7.64
C PHE A 520 8.99 19.82 -9.00
N LEU A 521 10.25 20.05 -9.31
CA LEU A 521 10.93 19.62 -10.54
C LEU A 521 12.25 18.94 -10.15
#